data_AF-A0A9P9IMY9-F1
#
_entry.id   AF-A0A9P9IMY9-F1
#
_cell.length_a   1.000
_cell.length_b   1.000
_cell.length_c   1.000
_cell.angle_alpha   90.00
_cell.angle_beta   90.00
_cell.angle_gamma   90.00
#
_symmetry.space_group_name_H-M   'P 1'
#
loop_
_entity.id
_entity.type
_entity.pdbx_description
1 polymer ?
#
loop_
_entity_poly.entity_id
_entity_poly.type
_entity_poly.pdbx_seq_one_letter_code
_entity_poly.pdbx_strand_id
1 'polypeptide(L)'
;MHRSGTVYSFRKPQKPDLQQPHPQTTLAYHCSKRRLSKPPKVQVSQTRASRNRLRKGISAPTNDVLPPALYVLYYEPYPYNSQPGTILGVFSNLNTVTTAAINHGAYTFSRAGMLDGSEYLSPTGRIKILFQRLHRHGIEIPLPLRHENRHRVQVPSSNANIRRSRSRITGAPEGQENEVFLTLHQTPSSVAGIGLFIGKRRAWGACLKAQSIYGQSYLLQNEMRWIDEDNMPRTRARVPGIGYHEWFVIKCRVDDVRRTSYLWR
;
A
#
# COMPACT_ATOMS: atom_id res chain seq x y z
N MET A 1 16.84 -47.60 25.01
CA MET A 1 16.35 -48.43 23.89
C MET A 1 14.84 -48.57 24.04
N HIS A 2 14.04 -47.97 23.15
CA HIS A 2 12.73 -48.46 22.72
C HIS A 2 12.25 -47.57 21.56
N ARG A 3 12.11 -48.18 20.39
CA ARG A 3 11.60 -47.59 19.16
C ARG A 3 10.09 -47.88 19.09
N SER A 4 9.27 -46.86 18.86
CA SER A 4 7.89 -47.04 18.44
C SER A 4 7.71 -46.29 17.13
N GLY A 5 7.71 -47.05 16.03
CA GLY A 5 7.50 -46.56 14.68
C GLY A 5 6.02 -46.54 14.33
N THR A 6 5.52 -45.38 13.89
CA THR A 6 4.17 -45.24 13.36
C THR A 6 4.24 -45.27 11.84
N VAL A 7 3.66 -46.32 11.25
CA VAL A 7 3.55 -46.51 9.80
C VAL A 7 2.29 -45.77 9.31
N TYR A 8 2.46 -44.73 8.51
CA TYR A 8 1.35 -44.07 7.82
C TYR A 8 1.26 -44.59 6.38
N SER A 9 0.12 -45.21 6.07
CA SER A 9 -0.21 -45.76 4.76
C SER A 9 -0.72 -44.66 3.82
N PHE A 10 -0.01 -44.44 2.71
CA PHE A 10 -0.39 -43.52 1.64
C PHE A 10 -1.41 -44.18 0.70
N ARG A 11 -2.66 -43.70 0.68
CA ARG A 11 -3.62 -43.99 -0.39
C ARG A 11 -3.43 -43.00 -1.53
N LYS A 12 -3.12 -43.50 -2.72
CA LYS A 12 -3.11 -42.76 -4.00
C LYS A 12 -4.55 -42.52 -4.46
N PRO A 13 -4.96 -41.29 -4.84
CA PRO A 13 -6.19 -41.08 -5.59
C PRO A 13 -6.01 -41.46 -7.08
N GLN A 14 -6.96 -42.25 -7.58
CA GLN A 14 -7.11 -42.68 -8.97
C GLN A 14 -7.48 -41.50 -9.88
N LYS A 15 -6.91 -41.46 -11.09
CA LYS A 15 -7.35 -40.63 -12.21
C LYS A 15 -8.54 -41.33 -12.89
N PRO A 16 -9.63 -40.62 -13.23
CA PRO A 16 -10.59 -41.10 -14.21
C PRO A 16 -10.17 -40.72 -15.64
N ASP A 17 -10.46 -41.66 -16.53
CA ASP A 17 -10.03 -41.76 -17.91
C ASP A 17 -10.67 -40.76 -18.88
N LEU A 18 -9.90 -40.54 -19.96
CA LEU A 18 -10.27 -39.93 -21.22
C LEU A 18 -11.49 -40.62 -21.88
N GLN A 19 -12.41 -39.82 -22.40
CA GLN A 19 -13.27 -40.23 -23.52
C GLN A 19 -13.49 -39.05 -24.48
N GLN A 20 -12.84 -39.14 -25.64
CA GLN A 20 -13.25 -38.57 -26.94
C GLN A 20 -13.85 -39.72 -27.79
N PRO A 21 -14.38 -39.54 -29.04
CA PRO A 21 -14.69 -38.35 -29.86
C PRO A 21 -16.07 -38.39 -30.60
N HIS A 22 -16.29 -37.37 -31.46
CA HIS A 22 -17.07 -37.33 -32.74
C HIS A 22 -18.57 -36.97 -32.75
N PRO A 23 -19.15 -36.49 -33.89
CA PRO A 23 -18.57 -35.75 -35.03
C PRO A 23 -19.39 -34.50 -35.47
N GLN A 24 -18.91 -33.93 -36.58
CA GLN A 24 -19.25 -32.72 -37.34
C GLN A 24 -20.71 -32.60 -37.83
N THR A 25 -21.23 -31.37 -37.85
CA THR A 25 -22.30 -30.96 -38.79
C THR A 25 -22.05 -29.56 -39.36
N THR A 26 -21.72 -29.59 -40.64
CA THR A 26 -21.98 -28.66 -41.77
C THR A 26 -22.71 -27.33 -41.57
N LEU A 27 -22.05 -26.29 -42.10
CA LEU A 27 -22.50 -25.24 -43.04
C LEU A 27 -23.89 -24.60 -42.87
N ALA A 28 -23.87 -23.28 -42.60
CA ALA A 28 -24.78 -22.35 -43.28
C ALA A 28 -24.15 -20.95 -43.37
N TYR A 29 -23.66 -20.62 -44.57
CA TYR A 29 -23.35 -19.26 -44.98
C TYR A 29 -24.65 -18.45 -45.09
N HIS A 30 -24.89 -17.53 -44.15
CA HIS A 30 -25.89 -16.47 -44.34
C HIS A 30 -25.19 -15.13 -44.56
N CYS A 31 -24.76 -14.91 -45.80
CA CYS A 31 -24.38 -13.60 -46.32
C CYS A 31 -25.66 -12.76 -46.54
N SER A 32 -26.15 -12.12 -45.49
CA SER A 32 -27.22 -11.11 -45.60
C SER A 32 -26.59 -9.76 -45.96
N LYS A 33 -26.76 -9.38 -47.23
CA LYS A 33 -26.47 -8.04 -47.77
C LYS A 33 -27.27 -6.99 -46.97
N ARG A 34 -26.65 -6.39 -45.95
CA ARG A 34 -27.20 -5.22 -45.26
C ARG A 34 -27.13 -4.02 -46.21
N ARG A 35 -28.32 -3.65 -46.68
CA ARG A 35 -28.60 -2.39 -47.37
C ARG A 35 -28.04 -1.23 -46.55
N LEU A 36 -27.26 -0.36 -47.20
CA LEU A 36 -26.82 0.92 -46.66
C LEU A 36 -28.05 1.71 -46.22
N SER A 37 -28.26 1.84 -44.91
CA SER A 37 -29.19 2.80 -44.35
C SER A 37 -28.64 4.20 -44.59
N LYS A 38 -29.50 5.08 -45.10
CA LYS A 38 -29.21 6.50 -45.37
C LYS A 38 -28.56 7.18 -44.15
N PRO A 39 -27.63 8.12 -44.35
CA PRO A 39 -27.08 8.90 -43.24
C PRO A 39 -28.19 9.70 -42.53
N PRO A 40 -28.13 9.85 -41.20
CA PRO A 40 -29.13 10.60 -40.44
C PRO A 40 -29.07 12.09 -40.81
N LYS A 41 -30.23 12.70 -41.06
CA LYS A 41 -30.34 14.14 -41.30
C LYS A 41 -30.02 14.89 -40.02
N VAL A 42 -28.94 15.67 -40.06
CA VAL A 42 -28.54 16.60 -39.00
C VAL A 42 -29.56 17.75 -38.96
N GLN A 43 -30.34 17.82 -37.89
CA GLN A 43 -31.12 19.03 -37.58
C GLN A 43 -30.18 20.03 -36.90
N VAL A 44 -29.94 21.15 -37.58
CA VAL A 44 -29.20 22.29 -37.03
C VAL A 44 -30.07 22.91 -35.95
N SER A 45 -29.65 22.76 -34.69
CA SER A 45 -30.31 23.37 -33.55
C SER A 45 -30.03 24.88 -33.51
N GLN A 46 -31.11 25.65 -33.48
CA GLN A 46 -31.12 27.10 -33.40
C GLN A 46 -30.33 27.62 -32.19
N THR A 47 -29.40 28.54 -32.47
CA THR A 47 -28.70 29.36 -31.50
C THR A 47 -29.69 30.30 -30.81
N ARG A 48 -30.18 29.94 -29.62
CA ARG A 48 -30.95 30.87 -28.77
C ARG A 48 -30.00 31.62 -27.83
N ALA A 49 -30.19 32.94 -27.83
CA ALA A 49 -29.43 33.94 -27.10
C ALA A 49 -29.17 33.57 -25.64
N SER A 50 -27.91 33.73 -25.22
CA SER A 50 -27.47 33.49 -23.85
C SER A 50 -28.07 34.52 -22.91
N ARG A 51 -29.01 34.10 -22.06
CA ARG A 51 -29.40 34.86 -20.88
C ARG A 51 -28.23 34.91 -19.90
N ASN A 52 -27.77 36.12 -19.59
CA ASN A 52 -26.85 36.41 -18.48
C ASN A 52 -27.50 35.98 -17.16
N ARG A 53 -27.27 34.72 -16.77
CA ARG A 53 -27.47 34.26 -15.40
C ARG A 53 -26.22 34.60 -14.61
N LEU A 54 -26.40 35.36 -13.52
CA LEU A 54 -25.40 35.57 -12.48
C LEU A 54 -24.89 34.20 -12.02
N ARG A 55 -23.74 33.77 -12.54
CA ARG A 55 -23.07 32.54 -12.11
C ARG A 55 -22.52 32.86 -10.72
N LYS A 56 -23.19 32.35 -9.68
CA LYS A 56 -22.53 32.17 -8.37
C LYS A 56 -21.21 31.48 -8.67
N GLY A 57 -20.10 32.15 -8.39
CA GLY A 57 -18.78 31.59 -8.57
C GLY A 57 -18.74 30.25 -7.86
N ILE A 58 -18.82 29.16 -8.62
CA ILE A 58 -18.37 27.88 -8.15
C ILE A 58 -16.87 28.11 -8.05
N SER A 59 -16.40 28.47 -6.87
CA SER A 59 -14.99 28.33 -6.52
C SER A 59 -14.64 26.91 -6.95
N ALA A 60 -13.81 26.80 -8.00
CA ALA A 60 -13.25 25.51 -8.36
C ALA A 60 -12.72 24.89 -7.06
N PRO A 61 -13.07 23.63 -6.73
CA PRO A 61 -12.45 22.99 -5.58
C PRO A 61 -10.95 23.09 -5.80
N THR A 62 -10.28 23.72 -4.84
CA THR A 62 -8.84 23.90 -4.81
C THR A 62 -8.16 22.59 -5.23
N ASN A 63 -7.28 22.72 -6.22
CA ASN A 63 -6.29 21.73 -6.61
C ASN A 63 -5.57 21.20 -5.34
N ASP A 64 -5.05 19.97 -5.38
CA ASP A 64 -4.28 19.31 -4.30
C ASP A 64 -5.03 18.37 -3.34
N VAL A 65 -6.07 17.70 -3.84
CA VAL A 65 -6.58 16.50 -3.17
C VAL A 65 -5.88 15.27 -3.76
N LEU A 66 -4.90 14.71 -3.02
CA LEU A 66 -4.30 13.40 -3.33
C LEU A 66 -5.39 12.38 -3.68
N PRO A 67 -5.19 11.48 -4.67
CA PRO A 67 -6.21 10.50 -5.03
C PRO A 67 -6.58 9.60 -3.84
N PRO A 68 -7.79 9.00 -3.83
CA PRO A 68 -8.25 8.15 -2.72
C PRO A 68 -7.44 6.85 -2.58
N ALA A 69 -6.64 6.51 -3.60
CA ALA A 69 -5.71 5.40 -3.59
C ALA A 69 -4.43 5.77 -4.33
N LEU A 70 -3.34 5.15 -3.93
CA LEU A 70 -1.99 5.35 -4.44
C LEU A 70 -1.36 3.99 -4.75
N TYR A 71 -0.29 4.01 -5.53
CA TYR A 71 0.47 2.82 -5.91
C TYR A 71 1.81 2.83 -5.17
N VAL A 72 2.12 1.76 -4.46
CA VAL A 72 3.40 1.59 -3.75
C VAL A 72 4.29 0.67 -4.58
N LEU A 73 5.49 1.15 -4.89
CA LEU A 73 6.50 0.38 -5.61
C LEU A 73 7.39 -0.34 -4.59
N TYR A 74 7.42 -1.66 -4.64
CA TYR A 74 8.13 -2.50 -3.68
C TYR A 74 9.10 -3.43 -4.40
N TYR A 75 10.36 -3.45 -3.97
CA TYR A 75 11.39 -4.35 -4.47
C TYR A 75 11.61 -5.50 -3.48
N GLU A 76 11.69 -6.72 -4.00
CA GLU A 76 12.01 -7.90 -3.23
C GLU A 76 13.25 -8.60 -3.82
N PRO A 77 14.35 -8.70 -3.07
CA PRO A 77 15.61 -9.25 -3.56
C PRO A 77 15.52 -10.77 -3.78
N TYR A 78 16.33 -11.26 -4.72
CA TYR A 78 16.61 -12.68 -4.92
C TYR A 78 17.90 -13.08 -4.15
N PRO A 79 17.94 -14.24 -3.47
CA PRO A 79 16.86 -15.22 -3.33
C PRO A 79 15.72 -14.70 -2.45
N TYR A 80 14.48 -15.02 -2.81
CA TYR A 80 13.29 -14.52 -2.13
C TYR A 80 13.23 -14.96 -0.67
N ASN A 81 12.72 -14.10 0.20
CA ASN A 81 12.65 -14.30 1.65
C ASN A 81 14.01 -14.48 2.35
N SER A 82 15.13 -14.13 1.70
CA SER A 82 16.44 -14.11 2.36
C SER A 82 16.69 -12.80 3.11
N GLN A 83 16.15 -11.70 2.60
CA GLN A 83 16.29 -10.36 3.16
C GLN A 83 14.97 -9.60 3.01
N PRO A 84 14.68 -8.65 3.91
CA PRO A 84 13.53 -7.78 3.79
C PRO A 84 13.56 -7.01 2.46
N GLY A 85 12.41 -6.88 1.80
CA GLY A 85 12.30 -6.04 0.62
C GLY A 85 12.32 -4.55 0.96
N THR A 86 12.41 -3.72 -0.07
CA THR A 86 12.57 -2.26 0.04
C THR A 86 11.42 -1.53 -0.63
N ILE A 87 10.89 -0.50 0.01
CA ILE A 87 9.92 0.41 -0.61
C ILE A 87 10.68 1.41 -1.47
N LEU A 88 10.42 1.40 -2.78
CA LEU A 88 11.09 2.27 -3.73
C LEU A 88 10.42 3.64 -3.85
N GLY A 89 9.09 3.69 -3.71
CA GLY A 89 8.34 4.95 -3.77
C GLY A 89 6.82 4.76 -3.68
N VAL A 90 6.11 5.90 -3.65
CA VAL A 90 4.65 5.97 -3.66
C VAL A 90 4.21 6.91 -4.78
N PHE A 91 3.23 6.49 -5.59
CA PHE A 91 2.88 7.11 -6.85
C PHE A 91 1.38 7.35 -6.96
N SER A 92 1.01 8.44 -7.64
CA SER A 92 -0.40 8.84 -7.79
C SER A 92 -1.17 7.99 -8.78
N ASN A 93 -0.51 7.44 -9.80
CA ASN A 93 -1.16 6.76 -10.90
C ASN A 93 -0.32 5.59 -11.45
N LEU A 94 -0.98 4.72 -12.23
CA LEU A 94 -0.35 3.52 -12.79
C LEU A 94 0.80 3.83 -13.77
N ASN A 95 0.69 4.93 -14.52
CA ASN A 95 1.72 5.29 -15.49
C ASN A 95 2.99 5.74 -14.78
N THR A 96 2.90 6.60 -13.76
CA THR A 96 4.07 7.09 -13.01
C THR A 96 4.78 5.95 -12.27
N VAL A 97 4.03 5.05 -11.63
CA VAL A 97 4.63 3.88 -10.97
C VAL A 97 5.28 2.90 -11.96
N THR A 98 4.70 2.72 -13.15
CA THR A 98 5.26 1.84 -14.18
C THR A 98 6.56 2.42 -14.74
N THR A 99 6.58 3.72 -15.05
CA THR A 99 7.80 4.42 -15.45
C THR A 99 8.87 4.33 -14.37
N ALA A 100 8.50 4.50 -13.10
CA ALA A 100 9.43 4.34 -11.98
C ALA A 100 9.95 2.89 -11.87
N ALA A 101 9.10 1.88 -12.06
CA ALA A 101 9.51 0.48 -12.06
C ALA A 101 10.60 0.22 -13.12
N ILE A 102 10.41 0.72 -14.34
CA ILE A 102 11.38 0.62 -15.43
C ILE A 102 12.69 1.33 -15.05
N ASN A 103 12.62 2.52 -14.47
CA ASN A 103 13.80 3.25 -13.98
C ASN A 103 14.56 2.52 -12.86
N HIS A 104 13.88 1.62 -12.14
CA HIS A 104 14.46 0.75 -11.13
C HIS A 104 14.91 -0.61 -11.68
N GLY A 105 14.96 -0.79 -13.00
CA GLY A 105 15.47 -2.00 -13.64
C GLY A 105 14.43 -3.11 -13.83
N ALA A 106 13.13 -2.78 -13.82
CA ALA A 106 12.10 -3.69 -14.30
C ALA A 106 12.34 -4.00 -15.79
N TYR A 107 12.44 -5.28 -16.13
CA TYR A 107 12.74 -5.73 -17.49
C TYR A 107 11.54 -6.43 -18.14
N THR A 108 11.02 -7.48 -17.50
CA THR A 108 9.90 -8.28 -18.03
C THR A 108 8.86 -8.51 -16.94
N PHE A 109 7.62 -8.80 -17.33
CA PHE A 109 6.59 -9.22 -16.38
C PHE A 109 6.91 -10.61 -15.82
N SER A 110 6.59 -10.83 -14.55
CA SER A 110 6.52 -12.19 -14.02
C SER A 110 5.30 -12.92 -14.58
N ARG A 111 5.19 -14.23 -14.31
CA ARG A 111 3.98 -15.00 -14.69
C ARG A 111 2.69 -14.38 -14.11
N ALA A 112 2.76 -13.86 -12.87
CA ALA A 112 1.63 -13.18 -12.26
C ALA A 112 1.41 -11.81 -12.91
N GLY A 113 2.49 -11.04 -13.09
CA GLY A 113 2.43 -9.72 -13.71
C GLY A 113 1.96 -9.71 -15.17
N MET A 114 2.10 -10.82 -15.90
CA MET A 114 1.55 -10.94 -17.26
C MET A 114 0.01 -10.84 -17.28
N LEU A 115 -0.65 -11.16 -16.16
CA LEU A 115 -2.11 -11.13 -16.06
C LEU A 115 -2.64 -9.76 -15.63
N ASP A 116 -1.96 -9.09 -14.69
CA ASP A 116 -2.48 -7.90 -14.01
C ASP A 116 -1.54 -6.68 -14.03
N GLY A 117 -0.33 -6.82 -14.56
CA GLY A 117 0.69 -5.78 -14.58
C GLY A 117 1.27 -5.44 -13.20
N SER A 118 1.02 -6.25 -12.17
CA SER A 118 1.41 -5.92 -10.78
C SER A 118 2.84 -6.32 -10.42
N GLU A 119 3.52 -7.13 -11.23
CA GLU A 119 4.84 -7.66 -10.89
C GLU A 119 5.78 -7.75 -12.09
N TYR A 120 6.99 -7.21 -11.92
CA TYR A 120 8.09 -7.23 -12.85
C TYR A 120 9.26 -8.03 -12.28
N LEU A 121 10.04 -8.63 -13.18
CA LEU A 121 11.33 -9.23 -12.89
C LEU A 121 12.43 -8.20 -13.16
N SER A 122 13.45 -8.25 -12.30
CA SER A 122 14.70 -7.50 -12.42
C SER A 122 15.87 -8.48 -12.29
N PRO A 123 17.10 -8.13 -12.74
CA PRO A 123 18.25 -9.05 -12.66
C PRO A 123 18.56 -9.54 -11.24
N THR A 124 18.19 -8.78 -10.22
CA THR A 124 18.52 -9.04 -8.80
C THR A 124 17.32 -9.44 -7.96
N GLY A 125 16.12 -9.56 -8.53
CA GLY A 125 14.90 -9.77 -7.75
C GLY A 125 13.62 -9.45 -8.51
N ARG A 126 12.58 -9.05 -7.80
CA ARG A 126 11.29 -8.67 -8.40
C ARG A 126 10.80 -7.32 -7.89
N ILE A 127 10.07 -6.60 -8.74
CA ILE A 127 9.48 -5.30 -8.44
C ILE A 127 7.97 -5.46 -8.50
N LYS A 128 7.26 -5.10 -7.43
CA LYS A 128 5.82 -5.20 -7.27
C LYS A 128 5.18 -3.82 -7.21
N ILE A 129 4.03 -3.68 -7.85
CA ILE A 129 3.15 -2.53 -7.80
C ILE A 129 1.96 -2.88 -6.92
N LEU A 130 1.87 -2.25 -5.75
CA LEU A 130 0.84 -2.53 -4.76
C LEU A 130 -0.17 -1.38 -4.72
N PHE A 131 -1.43 -1.67 -5.02
CA PHE A 131 -2.52 -0.72 -4.85
C PHE A 131 -2.88 -0.56 -3.37
N GLN A 132 -2.83 0.67 -2.84
CA GLN A 132 -3.20 0.96 -1.45
C GLN A 132 -4.19 2.13 -1.35
N ARG A 133 -5.21 1.95 -0.51
CA ARG A 133 -6.17 3.02 -0.19
C ARG A 133 -5.52 4.04 0.75
N LEU A 134 -5.76 5.32 0.47
CA LEU A 134 -5.26 6.41 1.30
C LEU A 134 -6.23 6.69 2.45
N HIS A 135 -5.79 6.44 3.68
CA HIS A 135 -6.57 6.67 4.88
C HIS A 135 -6.47 8.13 5.33
N ARG A 136 -7.57 8.87 5.11
CA ARG A 136 -7.70 10.29 5.46
C ARG A 136 -8.29 10.54 6.83
N HIS A 137 -8.90 9.54 7.44
CA HIS A 137 -9.58 9.65 8.74
C HIS A 137 -9.15 8.49 9.64
N GLY A 138 -9.21 8.71 10.96
CA GLY A 138 -8.86 7.70 11.93
C GLY A 138 -8.43 8.31 13.27
N ILE A 139 -8.14 7.43 14.23
CA ILE A 139 -7.66 7.80 15.55
C ILE A 139 -6.22 8.32 15.44
N GLU A 140 -5.96 9.45 16.06
CA GLU A 140 -4.62 10.01 16.19
C GLU A 140 -4.01 9.60 17.53
N ILE A 141 -2.85 8.97 17.49
CA ILE A 141 -2.13 8.54 18.70
C ILE A 141 -0.95 9.49 18.96
N PRO A 142 -0.70 9.90 20.21
CA PRO A 142 0.50 10.63 20.57
C PRO A 142 1.78 9.90 20.13
N LEU A 143 2.75 10.67 19.63
CA LEU A 143 4.06 10.13 19.26
C LEU A 143 4.86 9.79 20.52
N PRO A 144 5.79 8.81 20.46
CA PRO A 144 6.69 8.54 21.57
C PRO A 144 7.56 9.76 21.88
N LEU A 145 8.00 9.88 23.13
CA LEU A 145 8.89 10.97 23.53
C LEU A 145 10.29 10.74 22.95
N ARG A 146 10.94 11.79 22.43
CA ARG A 146 12.35 11.72 22.04
C ARG A 146 13.20 11.45 23.28
N HIS A 147 14.16 10.53 23.18
CA HIS A 147 15.00 10.10 24.30
C HIS A 147 15.82 11.23 24.95
N GLU A 148 16.05 12.34 24.24
CA GLU A 148 16.75 13.54 24.74
C GLU A 148 16.07 14.19 25.96
N ASN A 149 14.80 13.87 26.25
CA ASN A 149 14.07 14.44 27.38
C ASN A 149 14.06 13.57 28.65
N ARG A 150 14.81 12.44 28.70
CA ARG A 150 14.83 11.59 29.90
C ARG A 150 15.57 12.17 31.11
N HIS A 151 16.32 13.27 30.95
CA HIS A 151 16.99 13.96 32.07
C HIS A 151 16.19 15.10 32.71
N ARG A 152 14.95 15.36 32.28
CA ARG A 152 14.01 16.26 32.99
C ARG A 152 12.81 15.49 33.51
N VAL A 153 13.06 14.58 34.45
CA VAL A 153 12.01 14.09 35.35
C VAL A 153 11.78 15.15 36.42
N GLN A 154 10.85 16.06 36.18
CA GLN A 154 10.11 16.71 37.27
C GLN A 154 8.71 16.10 37.29
N VAL A 155 8.43 15.38 38.37
CA VAL A 155 7.09 14.97 38.80
C VAL A 155 6.84 15.72 40.13
N PRO A 156 5.61 16.09 40.53
CA PRO A 156 4.32 16.10 39.83
C PRO A 156 3.66 17.50 39.83
N SER A 157 2.63 17.69 39.01
CA SER A 157 1.51 18.49 39.51
C SER A 157 0.18 17.92 39.01
N SER A 158 -0.50 17.29 39.95
CA SER A 158 -1.91 16.96 39.89
C SER A 158 -2.72 18.22 39.63
N ASN A 159 -3.34 18.31 38.46
CA ASN A 159 -4.68 18.89 38.36
C ASN A 159 -5.38 18.34 37.13
N ALA A 160 -6.26 17.38 37.41
CA ALA A 160 -7.27 16.91 36.50
C ALA A 160 -8.15 18.09 36.07
N ASN A 161 -7.94 18.55 34.85
CA ASN A 161 -8.99 19.12 34.03
C ASN A 161 -8.78 18.59 32.62
N ILE A 162 -9.17 17.32 32.43
CA ILE A 162 -9.40 16.72 31.12
C ILE A 162 -10.62 17.43 30.53
N ARG A 163 -10.43 18.69 30.12
CA ARG A 163 -11.21 19.24 29.01
C ARG A 163 -10.82 18.37 27.82
N ARG A 164 -11.74 17.48 27.42
CA ARG A 164 -11.76 16.91 26.07
C ARG A 164 -11.89 18.08 25.11
N SER A 165 -10.78 18.75 24.86
CA SER A 165 -10.63 19.62 23.72
C SER A 165 -10.77 18.69 22.53
N ARG A 166 -11.99 18.63 21.99
CA ARG A 166 -12.20 18.39 20.56
C ARG A 166 -11.48 19.53 19.86
N SER A 167 -10.16 19.45 19.85
CA SER A 167 -9.34 20.30 19.04
C SER A 167 -9.60 19.83 17.62
N ARG A 168 -10.62 20.44 17.00
CA ARG A 168 -10.60 20.70 15.56
C ARG A 168 -9.37 21.57 15.32
N ILE A 169 -8.19 20.94 15.39
CA ILE A 169 -7.01 21.48 14.72
C ILE A 169 -7.31 21.15 13.27
N THR A 170 -8.09 22.02 12.63
CA THR A 170 -7.84 22.45 11.27
C THR A 170 -6.47 23.15 11.26
N GLY A 171 -5.43 22.40 11.59
CA GLY A 171 -4.08 22.71 11.20
C GLY A 171 -4.00 22.19 9.78
N ALA A 172 -4.32 23.05 8.82
CA ALA A 172 -3.75 22.88 7.50
C ALA A 172 -2.22 22.82 7.73
N PRO A 173 -1.55 21.71 7.39
CA PRO A 173 -0.11 21.72 7.42
C PRO A 173 0.36 22.71 6.35
N GLU A 174 1.09 23.74 6.77
CA GLU A 174 1.89 24.58 5.89
C GLU A 174 2.67 23.70 4.90
N GLY A 175 2.35 23.82 3.60
CA GLY A 175 3.30 23.63 2.50
C GLY A 175 3.77 22.21 2.14
N GLN A 176 3.10 21.13 2.57
CA GLN A 176 3.49 19.75 2.20
C GLN A 176 2.44 19.06 1.32
N GLU A 177 2.05 19.74 0.24
CA GLU A 177 1.29 19.16 -0.85
C GLU A 177 2.01 17.89 -1.34
N ASN A 178 1.32 16.75 -1.28
CA ASN A 178 1.79 15.43 -1.76
C ASN A 178 2.65 14.59 -0.81
N GLU A 179 2.58 14.81 0.51
CA GLU A 179 3.21 13.89 1.46
C GLU A 179 2.23 12.89 2.06
N VAL A 180 2.71 11.64 2.21
CA VAL A 180 1.97 10.53 2.81
C VAL A 180 2.87 9.74 3.75
N PHE A 181 2.25 9.04 4.70
CA PHE A 181 2.92 8.24 5.70
C PHE A 181 2.55 6.77 5.50
N LEU A 182 3.53 5.95 5.13
CA LEU A 182 3.37 4.52 4.93
C LEU A 182 3.74 3.79 6.22
N THR A 183 2.86 2.89 6.67
CA THR A 183 3.10 2.06 7.84
C THR A 183 3.59 0.69 7.39
N LEU A 184 4.68 0.23 8.00
CA LEU A 184 5.37 -1.00 7.62
C LEU A 184 5.52 -1.94 8.82
N HIS A 185 5.47 -3.24 8.53
CA HIS A 185 5.89 -4.31 9.42
C HIS A 185 7.06 -5.05 8.75
N GLN A 186 8.22 -5.03 9.39
CA GLN A 186 9.40 -5.75 8.94
C GLN A 186 9.65 -6.95 9.84
N THR A 187 9.87 -8.09 9.20
CA THR A 187 10.36 -9.33 9.80
C THR A 187 11.82 -9.54 9.36
N PRO A 188 12.52 -10.56 9.88
CA PRO A 188 13.87 -10.87 9.43
C PRO A 188 14.00 -11.14 7.91
N SER A 189 12.93 -11.59 7.27
CA SER A 189 12.94 -12.04 5.87
C SER A 189 12.00 -11.27 4.94
N SER A 190 11.17 -10.37 5.47
CA SER A 190 10.12 -9.72 4.68
C SER A 190 9.73 -8.35 5.22
N VAL A 191 9.14 -7.52 4.36
CA VAL A 191 8.49 -6.25 4.72
C VAL A 191 7.08 -6.27 4.16
N ALA A 192 6.10 -5.94 5.01
CA ALA A 192 4.70 -5.86 4.65
C ALA A 192 4.17 -4.43 4.89
N GLY A 193 3.46 -3.90 3.91
CA GLY A 193 2.70 -2.65 4.05
C GLY A 193 1.44 -2.88 4.87
N ILE A 194 1.28 -2.13 5.96
CA ILE A 194 0.08 -2.16 6.81
C ILE A 194 -0.97 -1.19 6.25
N GLY A 195 -0.55 -0.02 5.78
CA GLY A 195 -1.44 0.96 5.16
C GLY A 195 -0.79 2.32 4.90
N LEU A 196 -1.55 3.19 4.23
CA LEU A 196 -1.08 4.50 3.78
C LEU A 196 -1.97 5.61 4.33
N PHE A 197 -1.38 6.68 4.90
CA PHE A 197 -2.10 7.68 5.68
C PHE A 197 -1.66 9.10 5.32
N ILE A 198 -2.57 10.07 5.43
CA ILE A 198 -2.22 11.49 5.28
C ILE A 198 -1.49 12.02 6.53
N GLY A 199 -1.74 11.44 7.71
CA GLY A 199 -1.24 11.97 8.99
C GLY A 199 -0.30 11.02 9.71
N LYS A 200 0.89 11.52 10.10
CA LYS A 200 1.90 10.78 10.88
C LYS A 200 1.34 10.12 12.14
N ARG A 201 0.54 10.84 12.93
CA ARG A 201 -0.07 10.32 14.18
C ARG A 201 -1.07 9.20 13.93
N ARG A 202 -1.73 9.19 12.77
CA ARG A 202 -2.68 8.13 12.38
C ARG A 202 -1.94 6.90 11.88
N ALA A 203 -0.92 7.10 11.04
CA ALA A 203 0.02 6.06 10.63
C ALA A 203 0.60 5.35 11.86
N TRP A 204 1.08 6.13 12.83
CA TRP A 204 1.60 5.57 14.07
C TRP A 204 0.57 4.73 14.83
N GLY A 205 -0.68 5.20 14.90
CA GLY A 205 -1.75 4.43 15.51
C GLY A 205 -2.02 3.09 14.82
N ALA A 206 -1.93 3.05 13.49
CA ALA A 206 -2.05 1.81 12.73
C ALA A 206 -0.86 0.86 12.98
N CYS A 207 0.37 1.37 13.11
CA CYS A 207 1.53 0.56 13.51
C CYS A 207 1.31 -0.10 14.88
N LEU A 208 0.90 0.67 15.89
CA LEU A 208 0.65 0.13 17.23
C LEU A 208 -0.52 -0.85 17.25
N LYS A 209 -1.57 -0.60 16.46
CA LYS A 209 -2.67 -1.55 16.29
C LYS A 209 -2.19 -2.86 15.67
N ALA A 210 -1.38 -2.80 14.61
CA ALA A 210 -0.80 -3.97 13.97
C ALA A 210 0.12 -4.75 14.93
N GLN A 211 0.97 -4.06 15.68
CA GLN A 211 1.81 -4.66 16.73
C GLN A 211 0.94 -5.38 17.77
N SER A 212 -0.13 -4.74 18.26
CA SER A 212 -1.03 -5.32 19.26
C SER A 212 -1.76 -6.56 18.75
N ILE A 213 -2.26 -6.55 17.51
CA ILE A 213 -2.88 -7.72 16.88
C ILE A 213 -1.84 -8.85 16.76
N TYR A 214 -0.62 -8.52 16.35
CA TYR A 214 0.45 -9.50 16.24
C TYR A 214 0.82 -10.10 17.61
N GLY A 215 0.81 -9.28 18.66
CA GLY A 215 1.04 -9.71 20.05
C GLY A 215 -0.06 -10.59 20.65
N GLN A 216 -1.24 -10.69 20.02
CA GLN A 216 -2.26 -11.67 20.43
C GLN A 216 -1.90 -13.08 19.96
N SER A 217 -1.21 -13.20 18.82
CA SER A 217 -0.79 -14.48 18.25
C SER A 217 0.60 -14.91 18.73
N TYR A 218 1.44 -13.96 19.15
CA TYR A 218 2.83 -14.22 19.53
C TYR A 218 3.21 -13.49 20.82
N LEU A 219 4.00 -14.13 21.67
CA LEU A 219 4.54 -13.49 22.86
C LEU A 219 5.66 -12.50 22.48
N LEU A 220 5.37 -11.20 22.56
CA LEU A 220 6.34 -10.14 22.31
C LEU A 220 7.24 -9.91 23.54
N GLN A 221 8.54 -9.80 23.31
CA GLN A 221 9.55 -9.51 24.33
C GLN A 221 10.39 -8.29 23.93
N ASN A 222 11.04 -7.65 24.91
CA ASN A 222 11.97 -6.53 24.69
C ASN A 222 11.36 -5.40 23.83
N GLU A 223 10.11 -5.02 24.12
CA GLU A 223 9.44 -3.95 23.39
C GLU A 223 10.13 -2.61 23.62
N MET A 224 10.47 -1.94 22.53
CA MET A 224 11.12 -0.63 22.55
C MET A 224 10.44 0.30 21.55
N ARG A 225 10.26 1.56 21.92
CA ARG A 225 9.67 2.60 21.07
C ARG A 225 10.57 3.82 21.04
N TRP A 226 10.80 4.37 19.85
CA TRP A 226 11.63 5.55 19.67
C TRP A 226 11.18 6.37 18.46
N ILE A 227 11.81 7.52 18.27
CA ILE A 227 11.70 8.34 17.06
C ILE A 227 13.06 8.29 16.39
N ASP A 228 13.09 8.04 15.08
CA ASP A 228 14.32 8.03 14.29
C ASP A 228 14.80 9.45 13.90
N GLU A 229 15.90 9.49 13.15
CA GLU A 229 16.51 10.73 12.66
C GLU A 229 15.56 11.54 11.77
N ASP A 230 14.69 10.86 11.01
CA ASP A 230 13.68 11.46 10.14
C ASP A 230 12.42 11.93 10.89
N ASN A 231 12.45 11.93 12.22
CA ASN A 231 11.31 12.26 13.08
C ASN A 231 10.11 11.32 12.89
N MET A 232 10.36 10.06 12.51
CA MET A 232 9.35 9.03 12.33
C MET A 232 9.34 8.05 13.51
N PRO A 233 8.14 7.68 14.00
CA PRO A 233 8.01 6.77 15.12
C PRO A 233 8.25 5.31 14.72
N ARG A 234 8.90 4.58 15.63
CA ARG A 234 9.26 3.17 15.47
C ARG A 234 8.96 2.39 16.74
N THR A 235 8.62 1.11 16.58
CA THR A 235 8.55 0.13 17.66
C THR A 235 9.19 -1.18 17.21
N ARG A 236 9.94 -1.82 18.11
CA ARG A 236 10.60 -3.10 17.87
C ARG A 236 10.29 -4.04 19.00
N ALA A 237 10.06 -5.30 18.66
CA ALA A 237 9.87 -6.38 19.62
C ALA A 237 10.58 -7.64 19.13
N ARG A 238 10.99 -8.49 20.08
CA ARG A 238 11.51 -9.83 19.81
C ARG A 238 10.38 -10.84 19.91
N VAL A 239 10.32 -11.74 18.92
CA VAL A 239 9.43 -12.90 18.92
C VAL A 239 10.31 -14.14 19.15
N PRO A 240 10.11 -14.91 20.24
CA PRO A 240 10.87 -16.12 20.51
C PRO A 240 10.85 -17.09 19.33
N GLY A 241 12.04 -17.59 18.95
CA GLY A 241 12.20 -18.53 17.84
C GLY A 241 12.19 -17.91 16.42
N ILE A 242 11.74 -16.66 16.25
CA ILE A 242 11.67 -16.01 14.92
C ILE A 242 12.72 -14.91 14.79
N GLY A 243 12.85 -14.04 15.80
CA GLY A 243 13.81 -12.94 15.79
C GLY A 243 13.18 -11.60 16.11
N TYR A 244 13.76 -10.52 15.58
CA TYR A 244 13.25 -9.17 15.80
C TYR A 244 12.28 -8.76 14.69
N HIS A 245 11.19 -8.15 15.12
CA HIS A 245 10.20 -7.52 14.27
C HIS A 245 10.18 -6.03 14.56
N GLU A 246 9.99 -5.23 13.53
CA GLU A 246 9.91 -3.78 13.62
C GLU A 246 8.63 -3.29 12.94
N TRP A 247 7.92 -2.39 13.62
CA TRP A 247 6.80 -1.65 13.05
C TRP A 247 7.18 -0.17 13.05
N PHE A 248 7.13 0.44 11.89
CA PHE A 248 7.59 1.81 11.74
C PHE A 248 6.79 2.54 10.67
N VAL A 249 6.86 3.86 10.75
CA VAL A 249 6.27 4.76 9.77
C VAL A 249 7.40 5.31 8.92
N ILE A 250 7.21 5.39 7.61
CA ILE A 250 8.08 6.15 6.72
C ILE A 250 7.30 7.30 6.10
N LYS A 251 8.01 8.38 5.79
CA LYS A 251 7.48 9.55 5.12
C LYS A 251 7.79 9.44 3.62
N CYS A 252 6.78 9.50 2.78
CA CYS A 252 6.93 9.41 1.33
C CYS A 252 6.36 10.67 0.68
N ARG A 253 7.09 11.21 -0.29
CA ARG A 253 6.55 12.21 -1.22
C ARG A 253 5.97 11.48 -2.43
N VAL A 254 4.73 11.78 -2.78
CA VAL A 254 4.04 11.13 -3.90
C VAL A 254 4.67 11.58 -5.22
N ASP A 255 4.90 10.62 -6.11
CA ASP A 255 5.55 10.76 -7.42
C ASP A 255 7.01 11.25 -7.39
N ASP A 256 7.67 11.21 -6.23
CA ASP A 256 9.11 11.47 -6.13
C ASP A 256 9.90 10.19 -6.47
N VAL A 257 10.64 10.23 -7.59
CA VAL A 257 11.46 9.10 -8.10
C VAL A 257 12.86 9.11 -7.49
N ARG A 258 13.18 10.07 -6.59
CA ARG A 258 14.45 10.03 -5.86
C ARG A 258 14.59 8.67 -5.19
N ARG A 259 15.78 8.07 -5.28
CA ARG A 259 16.09 6.80 -4.61
C ARG A 259 15.83 6.99 -3.12
N THR A 260 14.65 6.62 -2.66
CA THR A 260 14.34 6.39 -1.25
C THR A 260 15.02 5.07 -0.89
N SER A 261 16.35 5.06 -0.98
CA SER A 261 17.17 4.06 -0.36
C SER A 261 17.04 4.31 1.13
N TYR A 262 16.00 3.75 1.75
CA TYR A 262 16.05 3.38 3.16
C TYR A 262 17.08 2.25 3.26
N LEU A 263 18.35 2.62 3.06
CA LEU A 263 19.52 1.78 3.23
C LEU A 263 19.69 1.64 4.74
N TRP A 264 19.18 0.54 5.26
CA TRP A 264 19.48 0.12 6.62
C TRP A 264 20.98 -0.19 6.70
N ARG A 265 21.72 0.70 7.35
CA ARG A 265 23.01 0.37 7.94
C ARG A 265 22.80 0.00 9.40
#